data_AF-A0A5C5V293-F1
#
_entry.id   AF-A0A5C5V293-F1
#
_cell.length_a   1.000
_cell.length_b   1.000
_cell.length_c   1.000
_cell.angle_alpha   90.00
_cell.angle_beta   90.00
_cell.angle_gamma   90.00
#
_symmetry.space_group_name_H-M   'P 1'
#
loop_
_entity.id
_entity.type
_entity.pdbx_description
1 polymer ?
#
loop_
_entity_poly.entity_id
_entity_poly.type
_entity_poly.pdbx_seq_one_letter_code
_entity_poly.pdbx_strand_id
1 'polypeptide(L)'
;MSREKWWNLTPLQIVHWLLLLVTMWGLFGVWETQHALRNLTAERNRLAEIYGDLRAADADNFQITKLPSAEPREFRWRFDQPPGKVAQIRTSIHGLDGRWSTQQSSYSSSHPLGFHRIKYLEAGNDAFLFVTNLQGTRHWEISDSIVGELLRDHWDELDIQVGGSPTSVEFNDDQVVAMIQITAPLSLLREMNAEGYESDFQFFSIQLGTDLAFEKLETTSSQPGVP
;
A
#
# COMPACT_ATOMS: atom_id res chain seq x y z
N MET A 1 -45.16 46.37 42.96
CA MET A 1 -44.10 45.75 42.14
C MET A 1 -44.38 46.04 40.68
N SER A 2 -43.59 46.94 40.09
CA SER A 2 -43.78 47.53 38.77
C SER A 2 -43.45 46.54 37.65
N ARG A 3 -44.42 46.30 36.75
CA ARG A 3 -44.28 45.44 35.56
C ARG A 3 -44.32 46.21 34.22
N GLU A 4 -44.28 47.54 34.22
CA GLU A 4 -44.50 48.34 33.00
C GLU A 4 -43.29 49.20 32.60
N LYS A 5 -42.17 48.57 32.24
CA LYS A 5 -41.01 49.29 31.68
C LYS A 5 -40.34 48.61 30.47
N TRP A 6 -41.05 47.72 29.77
CA TRP A 6 -40.44 46.89 28.71
C TRP A 6 -40.80 47.26 27.27
N TRP A 7 -41.58 48.32 26.97
CA TRP A 7 -42.13 48.52 25.61
C TRP A 7 -41.91 49.90 24.95
N ASN A 8 -40.83 50.63 25.26
CA ASN A 8 -40.43 51.81 24.47
C ASN A 8 -39.18 51.52 23.62
N LEU A 9 -39.21 50.42 22.85
CA LEU A 9 -38.21 50.20 21.80
C LEU A 9 -38.67 50.91 20.54
N THR A 10 -37.84 51.81 20.02
CA THR A 10 -38.07 52.44 18.73
C THR A 10 -37.96 51.39 17.62
N PRO A 11 -38.69 51.53 16.50
CA PRO A 11 -38.59 50.60 15.35
C PRO A 11 -37.15 50.37 14.89
N LEU A 12 -36.30 51.40 14.98
CA LEU A 12 -34.88 51.32 14.67
C LEU A 12 -34.12 50.36 15.61
N GLN A 13 -34.41 50.36 16.91
CA GLN A 13 -33.77 49.45 17.87
C GLN A 13 -34.14 47.99 17.59
N ILE A 14 -35.38 47.72 17.17
CA ILE A 14 -35.82 46.36 16.80
C ILE A 14 -35.01 45.84 15.60
N VAL A 15 -34.78 46.67 14.59
CA VAL A 15 -33.96 46.30 13.42
C VAL A 15 -32.51 45.98 13.82
N HIS A 16 -31.90 46.77 14.70
CA HIS A 16 -30.54 46.51 15.18
C HIS A 16 -30.45 45.19 15.96
N TRP A 17 -31.44 44.87 16.79
CA TRP A 17 -31.49 43.61 17.51
C TRP A 17 -31.63 42.40 16.57
N LEU A 18 -32.47 42.50 15.54
CA LEU A 18 -32.60 41.44 14.53
C LEU A 18 -31.31 41.23 13.75
N LEU A 19 -30.64 42.32 13.34
CA LEU A 19 -29.35 42.23 12.66
C LEU A 19 -28.28 41.57 13.53
N LEU A 20 -28.20 41.93 14.81
CA LEU A 20 -27.29 41.28 15.76
C LEU A 20 -27.57 39.78 15.88
N LEU A 21 -28.84 39.39 15.97
CA LEU A 21 -29.25 38.00 16.06
C LEU A 21 -28.86 37.20 14.80
N VAL A 22 -29.10 37.75 13.61
CA VAL A 22 -28.68 37.15 12.33
C VAL A 22 -27.16 37.03 12.26
N THR A 23 -26.43 38.07 12.70
CA THR A 23 -24.96 38.06 12.70
C THR A 23 -24.40 37.01 13.67
N MET A 24 -24.95 36.91 14.88
CA MET A 24 -24.58 35.87 15.84
C MET A 24 -24.89 34.47 15.32
N TRP A 25 -26.03 34.28 14.65
CA TRP A 25 -26.39 33.00 14.03
C TRP A 25 -25.40 32.61 12.92
N GLY A 26 -25.02 33.57 12.07
CA GLY A 26 -24.00 33.35 11.05
C GLY A 26 -22.63 32.99 11.64
N LEU A 27 -22.19 33.69 12.69
CA LEU A 27 -20.95 33.38 13.39
C LEU A 27 -20.99 32.00 14.05
N PHE A 28 -22.11 31.63 14.66
CA PHE A 28 -22.31 30.31 15.24
C PHE A 28 -22.22 29.21 14.18
N GLY A 29 -22.88 29.38 13.03
CA GLY A 29 -22.80 28.42 11.92
C GLY A 29 -21.39 28.28 11.36
N VAL A 30 -20.62 29.37 11.25
CA VAL A 30 -19.21 29.31 10.84
C VAL A 30 -18.36 28.57 11.87
N TRP A 31 -18.59 28.81 13.16
CA TRP A 31 -17.87 28.12 14.23
C TRP A 31 -18.13 26.61 14.25
N GLU A 32 -19.40 26.19 14.13
CA GLU A 32 -19.79 24.79 14.04
C GLU A 32 -19.17 24.12 12.80
N THR A 33 -19.21 24.79 11.65
CA THR A 33 -18.62 24.30 10.40
C THR A 33 -17.10 24.14 10.53
N GLN A 34 -16.41 25.10 11.17
CA GLN A 34 -14.98 24.98 11.43
C GLN A 34 -14.65 23.81 12.35
N HIS A 35 -15.44 23.57 13.39
CA HIS A 35 -15.26 22.41 14.26
C HIS A 35 -15.47 21.09 13.50
N ALA A 36 -16.51 20.99 12.69
CA ALA A 36 -16.76 19.82 11.85
C ALA A 36 -15.61 19.58 10.85
N LEU A 37 -15.12 20.64 10.19
CA LEU A 37 -13.98 20.55 9.27
C LEU A 37 -12.69 20.12 9.98
N ARG A 38 -12.42 20.62 11.19
CA ARG A 38 -11.24 20.21 11.97
C ARG A 38 -11.32 18.74 12.35
N ASN A 39 -12.48 18.26 12.78
CA ASN A 39 -12.67 16.84 13.10
C ASN A 39 -12.53 15.95 11.87
N LEU A 40 -13.14 16.33 10.73
CA LEU A 40 -12.98 15.61 9.46
C LEU A 40 -11.54 15.61 8.96
N THR A 41 -10.83 16.73 9.12
CA THR A 41 -9.41 16.83 8.74
C THR A 41 -8.54 15.97 9.64
N ALA A 42 -8.79 15.97 10.95
CA ALA A 42 -8.08 15.12 11.91
C ALA A 42 -8.31 13.64 11.62
N GLU A 43 -9.55 13.23 11.35
CA GLU A 43 -9.89 11.85 11.02
C GLU A 43 -9.31 11.46 9.65
N ARG A 44 -9.37 12.34 8.65
CA ARG A 44 -8.71 12.12 7.36
C ARG A 44 -7.20 11.93 7.54
N ASN A 45 -6.54 12.77 8.34
CA ASN A 45 -5.11 12.67 8.59
C ASN A 45 -4.76 11.37 9.31
N ARG A 46 -5.56 10.97 10.30
CA ARG A 46 -5.42 9.69 10.99
C ARG A 46 -5.57 8.50 10.03
N LEU A 47 -6.58 8.53 9.17
CA LEU A 47 -6.79 7.47 8.18
C LEU A 47 -5.67 7.47 7.13
N ALA A 48 -5.17 8.64 6.72
CA ALA A 48 -4.05 8.74 5.79
C ALA A 48 -2.74 8.20 6.38
N GLU A 49 -2.54 8.33 7.70
CA GLU A 49 -1.41 7.73 8.41
C GLU A 49 -1.47 6.19 8.40
N ILE A 50 -2.67 5.61 8.47
CA ILE A 50 -2.88 4.15 8.49
C ILE A 50 -2.88 3.56 7.07
N TYR A 51 -3.55 4.24 6.14
CA TYR A 51 -3.91 3.72 4.82
C TYR A 51 -3.22 4.44 3.65
N GLY A 52 -2.32 5.38 3.91
CA GLY A 52 -1.67 6.20 2.88
C GLY A 52 -2.60 7.28 2.31
N ASP A 53 -2.13 8.05 1.32
CA ASP A 53 -2.92 9.15 0.72
C ASP A 53 -4.26 8.63 0.16
N LEU A 54 -5.39 9.14 0.68
CA LEU A 54 -6.75 8.73 0.31
C LEU A 54 -7.29 9.50 -0.90
N ARG A 55 -6.40 9.98 -1.79
CA ARG A 55 -6.83 10.66 -3.02
C ARG A 55 -7.68 9.73 -3.87
N ALA A 56 -8.68 10.30 -4.53
CA ALA A 56 -9.46 9.58 -5.53
C ALA A 56 -8.48 9.05 -6.59
N ALA A 57 -8.48 7.73 -6.80
CA ALA A 57 -7.67 7.12 -7.84
C ALA A 57 -8.03 7.72 -9.20
N ASP A 58 -7.01 7.94 -10.02
CA ASP A 58 -7.22 8.28 -11.42
C ASP A 58 -8.08 7.18 -12.08
N ALA A 59 -9.08 7.58 -12.87
CA ALA A 59 -10.06 6.67 -13.41
C ALA A 59 -9.47 5.71 -14.46
N ASP A 60 -8.30 6.03 -15.01
CA ASP A 60 -7.68 5.27 -16.09
C ASP A 60 -6.42 4.50 -15.67
N ASN A 61 -5.80 4.90 -14.55
CA ASN A 61 -4.51 4.39 -14.11
C ASN A 61 -4.61 3.56 -12.84
N PHE A 62 -3.72 2.58 -12.72
CA PHE A 62 -3.54 1.82 -11.51
C PHE A 62 -2.68 2.62 -10.54
N GLN A 63 -2.93 2.48 -9.23
CA GLN A 63 -2.11 3.11 -8.21
C GLN A 63 -1.65 2.09 -7.18
N ILE A 64 -0.38 2.18 -6.78
CA ILE A 64 0.18 1.41 -5.67
C ILE A 64 0.79 2.35 -4.66
N THR A 65 0.39 2.21 -3.40
CA THR A 65 0.91 2.98 -2.27
C THR A 65 1.56 2.04 -1.28
N LYS A 66 2.82 2.28 -0.93
CA LYS A 66 3.48 1.57 0.16
C LYS A 66 2.96 2.14 1.48
N LEU A 67 2.41 1.26 2.32
CA LEU A 67 1.93 1.63 3.63
C LEU A 67 3.08 1.55 4.65
N PRO A 68 3.09 2.42 5.68
CA PRO A 68 4.05 2.27 6.77
C PRO A 68 3.87 0.90 7.43
N SER A 69 4.92 0.34 8.04
CA SER A 69 4.82 -0.79 8.96
C SER A 69 5.65 -0.53 10.22
N ALA A 70 5.18 -1.05 11.35
CA ALA A 70 5.90 -0.99 12.62
C ALA A 70 6.84 -2.19 12.81
N GLU A 71 6.71 -3.22 11.96
CA GLU A 71 7.54 -4.42 12.03
C GLU A 71 8.62 -4.39 10.94
N PRO A 72 9.89 -4.70 11.26
CA PRO A 72 11.01 -4.48 10.34
C PRO A 72 11.00 -5.41 9.11
N ARG A 73 10.39 -6.59 9.23
CA ARG A 73 10.28 -7.60 8.16
C ARG A 73 8.85 -7.75 7.64
N GLU A 74 8.07 -6.67 7.74
CA GLU A 74 6.72 -6.57 7.20
C GLU A 74 6.64 -5.45 6.15
N PHE A 75 6.04 -5.79 5.01
CA PHE A 75 5.75 -4.85 3.95
C PHE A 75 4.26 -4.86 3.63
N ARG A 76 3.71 -3.67 3.38
CA ARG A 76 2.28 -3.47 3.17
C ARG A 76 2.07 -2.53 2.00
N TRP A 77 1.09 -2.86 1.18
CA TRP A 77 0.68 -2.02 0.06
C TRP A 77 -0.84 -1.92 0.03
N ARG A 78 -1.27 -0.73 -0.37
CA ARG A 78 -2.62 -0.49 -0.88
C ARG A 78 -2.52 -0.39 -2.39
N PHE A 79 -3.48 -1.01 -3.05
CA PHE A 79 -3.59 -1.03 -4.50
C PHE A 79 -4.98 -0.51 -4.88
N ASP A 80 -5.01 0.46 -5.78
CA ASP A 80 -6.24 1.02 -6.33
C ASP A 80 -6.27 0.68 -7.84
N GLN A 81 -7.34 0.00 -8.28
CA GLN A 81 -7.56 -0.32 -9.69
C GLN A 81 -8.66 0.56 -10.30
N PRO A 82 -8.48 0.98 -11.56
CA PRO A 82 -9.51 1.69 -12.30
C PRO A 82 -10.73 0.77 -12.57
N PRO A 83 -11.95 1.34 -12.65
CA PRO A 83 -13.16 0.57 -12.90
C PRO A 83 -13.10 -0.26 -14.19
N GLY A 84 -13.54 -1.51 -14.12
CA GLY A 84 -13.63 -2.40 -15.29
C GLY A 84 -12.31 -3.02 -15.75
N LYS A 85 -11.16 -2.63 -15.18
CA LYS A 85 -9.89 -3.32 -15.41
C LYS A 85 -9.67 -4.43 -14.38
N VAL A 86 -8.84 -5.41 -14.75
CA VAL A 86 -8.44 -6.54 -13.90
C VAL A 86 -6.93 -6.49 -13.73
N ALA A 87 -6.49 -6.49 -12.48
CA ALA A 87 -5.07 -6.58 -12.15
C ALA A 87 -4.70 -7.99 -11.69
N GLN A 88 -3.42 -8.30 -11.84
CA GLN A 88 -2.81 -9.55 -11.46
C GLN A 88 -1.62 -9.30 -10.57
N ILE A 89 -1.50 -10.11 -9.54
CA ILE A 89 -0.30 -10.22 -8.72
C ILE A 89 0.36 -11.55 -9.04
N ARG A 90 1.62 -11.48 -9.48
CA ARG A 90 2.49 -12.64 -9.66
C ARG A 90 3.53 -12.65 -8.56
N THR A 91 3.57 -13.75 -7.82
CA THR A 91 4.52 -13.98 -6.75
C THR A 91 5.45 -15.10 -7.19
N SER A 92 6.74 -14.84 -7.14
CA SER A 92 7.76 -15.85 -7.39
C SER A 92 8.61 -16.02 -6.14
N ILE A 93 8.79 -17.28 -5.74
CA ILE A 93 9.57 -17.65 -4.57
C ILE A 93 10.47 -18.83 -4.91
N HIS A 94 11.74 -18.70 -4.56
CA HIS A 94 12.68 -19.79 -4.46
C HIS A 94 12.77 -20.20 -2.99
N GLY A 95 12.73 -21.49 -2.72
CA GLY A 95 12.84 -22.02 -1.36
C GLY A 95 11.75 -23.01 -0.97
N LEU A 96 10.78 -23.26 -1.85
CA LEU A 96 9.83 -24.36 -1.71
C LEU A 96 10.47 -25.63 -2.27
N ASP A 97 11.00 -26.46 -1.39
CA ASP A 97 11.67 -27.72 -1.70
C ASP A 97 12.85 -27.58 -2.69
N GLY A 98 13.57 -26.45 -2.61
CA GLY A 98 14.66 -26.11 -3.52
C GLY A 98 14.23 -25.87 -4.97
N ARG A 99 12.94 -25.56 -5.21
CA ARG A 99 12.40 -25.26 -6.54
C ARG A 99 11.84 -23.85 -6.61
N TRP A 100 11.85 -23.31 -7.83
CA TRP A 100 11.12 -22.09 -8.16
C TRP A 100 9.62 -22.37 -8.19
N SER A 101 8.86 -21.58 -7.45
CA SER A 101 7.40 -21.59 -7.51
C SER A 101 6.90 -20.21 -7.90
N THR A 102 6.07 -20.16 -8.94
CA THR A 102 5.34 -18.95 -9.33
C THR A 102 3.87 -19.16 -9.06
N GLN A 103 3.26 -18.25 -8.30
CA GLN A 103 1.83 -18.18 -8.09
C GLN A 103 1.27 -16.92 -8.74
N GLN A 104 0.08 -17.04 -9.30
CA GLN A 104 -0.67 -15.93 -9.87
C GLN A 104 -2.00 -15.80 -9.14
N SER A 105 -2.37 -14.56 -8.83
CA SER A 105 -3.68 -14.23 -8.28
C SER A 105 -4.25 -13.03 -9.03
N SER A 106 -5.54 -13.08 -9.35
CA SER A 106 -6.23 -12.02 -10.07
C SER A 106 -7.20 -11.29 -9.13
N TYR A 107 -7.23 -9.96 -9.23
CA TYR A 107 -8.15 -9.12 -8.50
C TYR A 107 -9.37 -8.83 -9.38
N SER A 108 -10.57 -9.09 -8.85
CA SER A 108 -11.79 -8.84 -9.59
C SER A 108 -12.01 -7.34 -9.74
N SER A 109 -12.51 -6.92 -10.92
CA SER A 109 -12.97 -5.55 -11.18
C SER A 109 -14.06 -5.06 -10.21
N SER A 110 -14.74 -5.97 -9.51
CA SER A 110 -15.73 -5.66 -8.48
C SER A 110 -15.15 -5.11 -7.17
N HIS A 111 -13.84 -5.26 -6.95
CA HIS A 111 -13.17 -4.80 -5.73
C HIS A 111 -12.05 -3.82 -6.12
N PRO A 112 -12.37 -2.53 -6.33
CA PRO A 112 -11.43 -1.54 -6.86
C PRO A 112 -10.27 -1.23 -5.92
N LEU A 113 -10.37 -1.64 -4.65
CA LEU A 113 -9.36 -1.42 -3.63
C LEU A 113 -8.83 -2.78 -3.14
N GLY A 114 -7.54 -2.99 -3.27
CA GLY A 114 -6.80 -4.16 -2.79
C GLY A 114 -5.84 -3.81 -1.66
N PHE A 115 -5.66 -4.75 -0.74
CA PHE A 115 -4.57 -4.73 0.22
C PHE A 115 -3.66 -5.93 0.00
N HIS A 116 -2.37 -5.71 0.15
CA HIS A 116 -1.36 -6.76 0.09
C HIS A 116 -0.37 -6.58 1.24
N ARG A 117 -0.11 -7.65 1.99
CA ARG A 117 0.87 -7.64 3.08
C ARG A 117 1.77 -8.85 2.94
N ILE A 118 3.06 -8.61 3.11
CA ILE A 118 4.08 -9.64 3.24
C ILE A 118 4.65 -9.52 4.64
N LYS A 119 4.79 -10.65 5.33
CA LYS A 119 5.41 -10.69 6.65
C LYS A 119 6.28 -11.93 6.76
N TYR A 120 7.54 -11.72 7.07
CA TYR A 120 8.45 -12.79 7.44
C TYR A 120 8.37 -13.05 8.94
N LEU A 121 8.36 -14.32 9.34
CA LEU A 121 8.34 -14.78 10.73
C LEU A 121 9.26 -15.98 10.92
N GLU A 122 9.90 -16.04 12.08
CA GLU A 122 10.66 -17.21 12.54
C GLU A 122 9.88 -17.93 13.64
N ALA A 123 9.88 -19.25 13.59
CA ALA A 123 9.41 -20.09 14.69
C ALA A 123 10.41 -21.22 14.95
N GLY A 124 11.31 -21.01 15.91
CA GLY A 124 12.43 -21.92 16.14
C GLY A 124 13.45 -21.81 15.01
N ASN A 125 13.75 -22.93 14.34
CA ASN A 125 14.65 -22.95 13.18
C ASN A 125 13.91 -22.73 11.86
N ASP A 126 12.58 -22.71 11.89
CA ASP A 126 11.75 -22.65 10.70
C ASP A 126 11.46 -21.19 10.33
N ALA A 127 11.59 -20.89 9.04
CA ALA A 127 11.34 -19.58 8.47
C ALA A 127 10.05 -19.61 7.65
N PHE A 128 9.16 -18.66 7.91
CA PHE A 128 7.86 -18.55 7.27
C PHE A 128 7.69 -17.21 6.58
N LEU A 129 7.20 -17.25 5.35
CA LEU A 129 6.75 -16.07 4.64
C LEU A 129 5.24 -16.08 4.53
N PHE A 130 4.58 -15.08 5.10
CA PHE A 130 3.14 -14.89 5.02
C PHE A 130 2.82 -13.86 3.94
N VAL A 131 1.89 -14.19 3.05
CA VAL A 131 1.25 -13.22 2.14
C VAL A 131 -0.23 -13.17 2.46
N THR A 132 -0.69 -11.97 2.83
CA THR A 132 -2.10 -11.67 3.07
C THR A 132 -2.62 -10.75 1.98
N ASN A 133 -3.74 -11.12 1.38
CA ASN A 133 -4.48 -10.31 0.44
C ASN A 133 -6.00 -10.41 0.68
N LEU A 134 -6.80 -9.82 -0.20
CA LEU A 134 -8.26 -9.88 -0.10
C LEU A 134 -8.84 -11.30 -0.17
N GLN A 135 -8.12 -12.24 -0.78
CA GLN A 135 -8.56 -13.64 -0.92
C GLN A 135 -8.21 -14.48 0.30
N GLY A 136 -7.43 -13.95 1.24
CA GLY A 136 -7.04 -14.62 2.48
C GLY A 136 -5.55 -14.49 2.78
N THR A 137 -5.09 -15.27 3.75
CA THR A 137 -3.67 -15.39 4.09
C THR A 137 -3.15 -16.74 3.64
N ARG A 138 -2.01 -16.71 2.94
CA ARG A 138 -1.21 -17.88 2.59
C ARG A 138 0.14 -17.77 3.30
N HIS A 139 0.76 -18.91 3.55
CA HIS A 139 2.11 -18.95 4.06
C HIS A 139 2.94 -19.99 3.31
N TRP A 140 4.24 -19.76 3.27
CA TRP A 140 5.23 -20.68 2.75
C TRP A 140 6.28 -20.91 3.83
N GLU A 141 6.52 -22.18 4.11
CA GLU A 141 7.69 -22.60 4.85
C GLU A 141 8.89 -22.57 3.88
N ILE A 142 9.98 -21.95 4.30
CA ILE A 142 11.21 -21.89 3.52
C ILE A 142 12.04 -23.13 3.84
N SER A 143 11.98 -24.14 2.98
CA SER A 143 12.69 -25.41 3.16
C SER A 143 14.09 -25.44 2.55
N ASP A 144 14.44 -24.47 1.69
CA ASP A 144 15.81 -24.26 1.23
C ASP A 144 16.68 -23.66 2.34
N SER A 145 17.73 -24.37 2.73
CA SER A 145 18.60 -23.97 3.85
C SER A 145 19.34 -22.67 3.59
N ILE A 146 19.78 -22.42 2.35
CA ILE A 146 20.51 -21.19 2.00
C ILE A 146 19.56 -20.01 2.06
N VAL A 147 18.36 -20.13 1.47
CA VAL A 147 17.35 -19.06 1.54
C VAL A 147 16.89 -18.81 2.98
N GLY A 148 16.70 -19.88 3.75
CA GLY A 148 16.35 -19.79 5.17
C GLY A 148 17.41 -19.06 6.00
N GLU A 149 18.69 -19.38 5.79
CA GLU A 149 19.83 -18.73 6.44
C GLU A 149 19.96 -17.25 6.04
N LEU A 150 19.87 -16.95 4.73
CA LEU A 150 19.87 -15.58 4.22
C LEU A 150 18.78 -14.71 4.89
N LEU A 151 17.56 -15.24 4.99
CA LEU A 151 16.43 -14.51 5.56
C LEU A 151 16.52 -14.35 7.08
N ARG A 152 17.10 -15.31 7.78
CA ARG A 152 17.21 -15.32 9.24
C ARG A 152 18.40 -14.48 9.72
N ASP A 153 19.58 -14.81 9.21
CA ASP A 153 20.87 -14.37 9.74
C ASP A 153 21.45 -13.17 8.99
N HIS A 154 21.08 -12.99 7.72
CA HIS A 154 21.66 -11.97 6.83
C HIS A 154 20.62 -10.98 6.25
N TRP A 155 19.45 -10.83 6.89
CA TRP A 155 18.36 -9.99 6.37
C TRP A 155 18.80 -8.56 6.00
N ASP A 156 19.63 -7.95 6.86
CA ASP A 156 20.09 -6.56 6.67
C ASP A 156 21.18 -6.42 5.58
N GLU A 157 21.70 -7.54 5.07
CA GLU A 157 22.71 -7.61 4.01
C GLU A 157 22.09 -7.92 2.64
N LEU A 158 20.79 -8.19 2.59
CA LEU A 158 20.04 -8.44 1.37
C LEU A 158 19.76 -7.14 0.61
N ASP A 159 19.78 -7.22 -0.72
CA ASP A 159 19.23 -6.15 -1.55
C ASP A 159 17.70 -6.29 -1.63
N ILE A 160 17.01 -5.53 -0.79
CA ILE A 160 15.56 -5.49 -0.71
C ILE A 160 15.04 -4.25 -1.45
N GLN A 161 14.66 -4.45 -2.70
CA GLN A 161 14.04 -3.41 -3.51
C GLN A 161 12.54 -3.42 -3.27
N VAL A 162 12.03 -2.36 -2.66
CA VAL A 162 10.60 -2.20 -2.41
C VAL A 162 10.02 -1.16 -3.33
N GLY A 163 9.11 -1.58 -4.20
CA GLY A 163 8.36 -0.67 -5.05
C GLY A 163 7.18 0.00 -4.33
N GLY A 164 6.70 1.06 -4.95
CA GLY A 164 5.79 2.01 -4.34
C GLY A 164 6.54 3.07 -3.52
N SER A 165 5.80 4.11 -3.16
CA SER A 165 6.26 5.19 -2.29
C SER A 165 5.22 5.38 -1.18
N PRO A 166 5.53 6.09 -0.08
CA PRO A 166 4.51 6.63 0.81
C PRO A 166 3.46 7.46 0.07
N THR A 167 3.81 7.99 -1.11
CA THR A 167 2.89 8.54 -2.10
C THR A 167 2.49 7.47 -3.13
N SER A 168 1.26 7.55 -3.65
CA SER A 168 0.81 6.69 -4.74
C SER A 168 1.78 6.76 -5.92
N VAL A 169 2.20 5.59 -6.41
CA VAL A 169 2.86 5.43 -7.71
C VAL A 169 1.82 4.99 -8.71
N GLU A 170 1.68 5.74 -9.80
CA GLU A 170 0.72 5.47 -10.85
C GLU A 170 1.38 4.68 -11.98
N PHE A 171 0.64 3.75 -12.58
CA PHE A 171 1.10 2.98 -13.73
C PHE A 171 -0.06 2.61 -14.66
N ASN A 172 0.28 2.44 -15.94
CA ASN A 172 -0.68 2.14 -16.99
C ASN A 172 -0.94 0.63 -17.11
N ASP A 173 -1.90 0.26 -17.95
CA ASP A 173 -2.25 -1.14 -18.19
C ASP A 173 -1.20 -1.94 -18.95
N ASP A 174 -0.19 -1.31 -19.56
CA ASP A 174 0.90 -1.96 -20.27
C ASP A 174 2.20 -2.04 -19.47
N GLN A 175 2.16 -1.69 -18.19
CA GLN A 175 3.30 -1.65 -17.27
C GLN A 175 3.18 -2.71 -16.17
N VAL A 176 4.30 -3.33 -15.84
CA VAL A 176 4.46 -4.18 -14.67
C VAL A 176 5.25 -3.42 -13.61
N VAL A 177 4.76 -3.40 -12.38
CA VAL A 177 5.43 -2.79 -11.24
C VAL A 177 5.88 -3.88 -10.28
N ALA A 178 7.18 -3.90 -9.95
CA ALA A 178 7.68 -4.72 -8.85
C ALA A 178 7.22 -4.11 -7.53
N MET A 179 6.46 -4.84 -6.74
CA MET A 179 6.07 -4.43 -5.39
C MET A 179 7.22 -4.66 -4.42
N ILE A 180 7.86 -5.83 -4.52
CA ILE A 180 9.07 -6.16 -3.79
C ILE A 180 9.91 -7.12 -4.61
N GLN A 181 11.22 -7.00 -4.47
CA GLN A 181 12.21 -7.95 -4.93
C GLN A 181 13.26 -8.10 -3.83
N ILE A 182 13.60 -9.35 -3.51
CA ILE A 182 14.65 -9.67 -2.55
C ILE A 182 15.72 -10.47 -3.27
N THR A 183 16.92 -9.93 -3.24
CA THR A 183 18.09 -10.44 -3.93
C THR A 183 19.23 -10.62 -2.93
N ALA A 184 19.86 -11.79 -2.95
CA ALA A 184 21.11 -12.01 -2.24
C ALA A 184 22.29 -11.57 -3.14
N PRO A 185 23.11 -10.61 -2.70
CA PRO A 185 24.29 -10.20 -3.46
C PRO A 185 25.29 -11.36 -3.60
N LEU A 186 25.96 -11.46 -4.75
CA LEU A 186 26.94 -12.52 -5.01
C LEU A 186 28.08 -12.53 -3.97
N SER A 187 28.46 -11.38 -3.44
CA SER A 187 29.48 -11.30 -2.38
C SER A 187 29.06 -12.06 -1.12
N LEU A 188 27.81 -11.87 -0.68
CA LEU A 188 27.25 -12.54 0.49
C LEU A 188 27.16 -14.05 0.25
N LEU A 189 26.68 -14.48 -0.92
CA LEU A 189 26.61 -15.89 -1.28
C LEU A 189 28.00 -16.57 -1.25
N ARG A 190 29.04 -15.86 -1.70
CA ARG A 190 30.43 -16.36 -1.63
C ARG A 190 30.95 -16.46 -0.19
N GLU A 191 30.61 -15.51 0.67
CA GLU A 191 30.99 -15.54 2.09
C GLU A 191 30.35 -16.72 2.83
N MET A 192 29.10 -17.05 2.47
CA MET A 192 28.39 -18.22 2.98
C MET A 192 28.88 -19.56 2.40
N ASN A 193 29.87 -19.54 1.48
CA ASN A 193 30.30 -20.71 0.70
C ASN A 193 29.16 -21.41 -0.05
N ALA A 194 28.17 -20.64 -0.52
CA ALA A 194 27.09 -21.14 -1.35
C ALA A 194 27.63 -21.42 -2.77
N GLU A 195 27.95 -22.68 -3.05
CA GLU A 195 28.45 -23.11 -4.36
C GLU A 195 27.35 -23.05 -5.43
N GLY A 196 27.73 -22.73 -6.68
CA GLY A 196 26.84 -22.78 -7.85
C GLY A 196 26.20 -21.44 -8.26
N TYR A 197 26.43 -20.36 -7.53
CA TYR A 197 25.96 -19.02 -7.90
C TYR A 197 27.06 -18.23 -8.64
N GLU A 198 26.75 -17.78 -9.86
CA GLU A 198 27.66 -16.96 -10.69
C GLU A 198 27.28 -15.47 -10.70
N SER A 199 26.08 -15.14 -10.22
CA SER A 199 25.50 -13.80 -10.16
C SER A 199 24.71 -13.61 -8.86
N ASP A 200 24.22 -12.39 -8.65
CA ASP A 200 23.22 -12.10 -7.63
C ASP A 200 22.02 -13.05 -7.78
N PHE A 201 21.46 -13.45 -6.65
CA PHE A 201 20.41 -14.46 -6.60
C PHE A 201 19.10 -13.85 -6.10
N GLN A 202 18.18 -13.62 -7.03
CA GLN A 202 16.82 -13.24 -6.69
C GLN A 202 16.04 -14.48 -6.26
N PHE A 203 15.64 -14.53 -5.00
CA PHE A 203 14.87 -15.66 -4.45
C PHE A 203 13.43 -15.31 -4.11
N PHE A 204 13.06 -14.02 -4.14
CA PHE A 204 11.67 -13.63 -3.93
C PHE A 204 11.30 -12.38 -4.72
N SER A 205 10.12 -12.39 -5.33
CA SER A 205 9.52 -11.19 -5.90
C SER A 205 8.00 -11.23 -5.89
N ILE A 206 7.41 -10.04 -5.78
CA ILE A 206 6.00 -9.81 -6.07
C ILE A 206 5.91 -8.70 -7.11
N GLN A 207 5.19 -8.99 -8.19
CA GLN A 207 4.93 -8.07 -9.28
C GLN A 207 3.42 -7.88 -9.45
N LEU A 208 3.04 -6.66 -9.83
CA LEU A 208 1.68 -6.24 -10.07
C LEU A 208 1.59 -5.69 -11.50
N GLY A 209 0.57 -6.11 -12.24
CA GLY A 209 0.34 -5.65 -13.61
C GLY A 209 -0.98 -6.17 -14.15
N THR A 210 -1.29 -5.88 -15.41
CA THR A 210 -2.40 -6.51 -16.11
C THR A 210 -1.91 -7.74 -16.89
N ASP A 211 -2.84 -8.55 -17.41
CA ASP A 211 -2.51 -9.62 -18.36
C ASP A 211 -1.67 -9.10 -19.53
N LEU A 212 -2.11 -7.98 -20.14
CA LEU A 212 -1.42 -7.35 -21.27
C LEU A 212 0.02 -6.93 -20.90
N ALA A 213 0.20 -6.34 -19.72
CA ALA A 213 1.52 -5.92 -19.25
C ALA A 213 2.48 -7.11 -19.10
N PHE A 214 1.99 -8.22 -18.54
CA PHE A 214 2.80 -9.42 -18.37
C PHE A 214 3.11 -10.13 -19.69
N GLU A 215 2.14 -10.23 -20.61
CA GLU A 215 2.37 -10.76 -21.96
C GLU A 215 3.44 -9.97 -22.70
N LYS A 216 3.40 -8.64 -22.61
CA LYS A 216 4.42 -7.75 -23.19
C LYS A 216 5.80 -7.98 -22.57
N LEU A 217 5.88 -8.15 -21.25
CA LEU A 217 7.12 -8.44 -20.53
C LEU A 217 7.73 -9.77 -20.99
N GLU A 218 6.92 -10.83 -21.08
CA GLU A 218 7.35 -12.16 -21.52
C GLU A 218 7.81 -12.17 -22.99
N THR A 219 7.12 -11.42 -23.84
CA THR A 219 7.50 -11.29 -25.25
C THR A 219 8.85 -10.58 -25.41
N THR A 220 9.09 -9.56 -24.58
CA THR A 220 10.35 -8.80 -24.57
C THR A 220 11.50 -9.63 -24.02
N SER A 221 11.30 -10.38 -22.93
CA SER A 221 12.33 -11.23 -22.33
C SER A 221 12.68 -12.45 -23.20
N SER A 222 11.77 -12.86 -24.09
CA SER A 222 11.98 -14.01 -24.99
C SER A 222 12.72 -13.66 -26.28
N GLN A 223 13.03 -12.38 -26.54
CA GLN A 223 13.87 -12.00 -27.67
C GLN A 223 15.36 -12.10 -27.28
N PRO A 224 16.12 -13.05 -27.85
CA PRO A 224 17.55 -13.15 -27.59
C PRO A 224 18.28 -11.97 -28.26
N GLY A 225 18.83 -11.07 -27.46
CA GLY A 225 19.92 -10.17 -27.90
C GLY A 225 19.56 -8.71 -28.16
N VAL A 226 18.97 -8.01 -27.18
CA VAL A 226 19.13 -6.55 -27.11
C VAL A 226 19.77 -6.20 -25.76
N PRO A 227 21.01 -5.69 -25.76
CA PRO A 227 21.70 -5.24 -24.54
C PRO A 227 21.08 -3.99 -23.93
#